data_AF-A0A2E3NJ92-F1
#
_entry.id   AF-A0A2E3NJ92-F1
#
_cell.length_a   1.000
_cell.length_b   1.000
_cell.length_c   1.000
_cell.angle_alpha   90.00
_cell.angle_beta   90.00
_cell.angle_gamma   90.00
#
_symmetry.space_group_name_H-M   'P 1'
#
loop_
_entity.id
_entity.type
_entity.pdbx_description
1 polymer ?
#
loop_
_entity_poly.entity_id
_entity_poly.type
_entity_poly.pdbx_seq_one_letter_code
_entity_poly.pdbx_strand_id
1 'polypeptide(L)'
;MIGIKLALLIAILVAGASGAAMPLRRREATGGERLLGWGNAFAAGVFLAAGLVHMLPDADRTWTSLGHDYPTAFALAGLAFVFMLLVEHVLLPEQAHEEVHAPSGERFARIAERHQHSGNALAAYAVLIALSIHSLLAGLALGAEADLSRALVISLAIIAHKTAAGFALGASLARSGLPARQSWTLVALFASATPAGGLVGAIVGEVVDGHLGSGLEAAFLSIASGTFIYVATFDILRDEFPARGGRFAKWCVVTVGVAAMSALAIWT
;
A
#
# COMPACT_ATOMS: atom_id res chain seq x y z
N MET A 1 -12.18 3.58 25.90
CA MET A 1 -11.81 2.99 24.59
C MET A 1 -11.49 4.03 23.53
N ILE A 2 -12.32 5.07 23.34
CA ILE A 2 -12.10 6.11 22.32
C ILE A 2 -10.70 6.76 22.38
N GLY A 3 -10.22 7.09 23.59
CA GLY A 3 -8.90 7.70 23.78
C GLY A 3 -7.73 6.81 23.34
N ILE A 4 -7.85 5.49 23.54
CA ILE A 4 -6.83 4.53 23.09
C ILE A 4 -6.85 4.44 21.56
N LYS A 5 -8.03 4.33 20.95
CA LYS A 5 -8.17 4.34 19.48
C LYS A 5 -7.55 5.60 18.86
N LEU A 6 -7.80 6.78 19.44
CA LEU A 6 -7.18 8.03 18.97
C LEU A 6 -5.65 7.99 19.07
N ALA A 7 -5.10 7.47 20.17
CA ALA A 7 -3.65 7.30 20.31
C ALA A 7 -3.07 6.34 19.26
N LEU A 8 -3.77 5.24 18.96
CA LEU A 8 -3.38 4.28 17.92
C LEU A 8 -3.43 4.92 16.52
N LEU A 9 -4.46 5.69 16.21
CA LEU A 9 -4.56 6.42 14.93
C LEU A 9 -3.43 7.44 14.77
N ILE A 10 -3.05 8.15 15.85
CA ILE A 10 -1.89 9.06 15.84
C ILE A 10 -0.59 8.28 15.60
N ALA A 11 -0.40 7.13 16.29
CA ALA A 11 0.77 6.29 16.08
C ALA A 11 0.86 5.80 14.62
N ILE A 12 -0.25 5.39 14.02
CA ILE A 12 -0.33 4.97 12.62
C ILE A 12 -0.02 6.14 11.66
N LEU A 13 -0.51 7.35 11.95
CA LEU A 13 -0.18 8.54 11.16
C LEU A 13 1.34 8.77 11.15
N VAL A 14 1.97 8.72 12.32
CA VAL A 14 3.42 8.90 12.47
C VAL A 14 4.20 7.77 11.78
N ALA A 15 3.73 6.52 11.88
CA ALA A 15 4.31 5.37 11.22
C ALA A 15 4.32 5.51 9.69
N GLY A 16 3.22 5.99 9.10
CA GLY A 16 3.12 6.25 7.65
C GLY A 16 4.03 7.39 7.20
N ALA A 17 4.03 8.52 7.93
CA ALA A 17 4.88 9.66 7.61
C ALA A 17 6.38 9.35 7.76
N SER A 18 6.77 8.62 8.80
CA SER A 18 8.16 8.22 9.05
C SER A 18 8.69 7.24 8.01
N GLY A 19 7.85 6.30 7.53
CA GLY A 19 8.19 5.41 6.42
C GLY A 19 8.58 6.16 5.15
N ALA A 20 7.82 7.21 4.81
CA ALA A 20 8.07 8.04 3.63
C ALA A 20 9.24 9.02 3.78
N ALA A 21 9.59 9.38 5.02
CA ALA A 21 10.64 10.36 5.30
C ALA A 21 12.02 9.91 4.82
N MET A 22 12.36 8.63 4.99
CA MET A 22 13.66 8.11 4.60
C MET A 22 13.91 8.23 3.08
N PRO A 23 12.99 7.74 2.21
CA PRO A 23 13.17 7.89 0.76
C PRO A 23 13.25 9.34 0.29
N LEU A 24 12.36 10.21 0.79
CA LEU A 24 12.30 11.60 0.36
C LEU A 24 13.55 12.40 0.76
N ARG A 25 14.12 12.14 1.94
CA ARG A 25 15.36 12.78 2.39
C ARG A 25 16.58 12.29 1.61
N ARG A 26 16.51 11.11 0.99
CA ARG A 26 17.61 10.54 0.19
C ARG A 26 17.41 10.67 -1.32
N ARG A 27 16.40 11.41 -1.78
CA ARG A 27 16.11 11.59 -3.22
C ARG A 27 17.28 12.22 -4.01
N GLU A 28 18.15 13.00 -3.36
CA GLU A 28 19.30 13.68 -3.94
C GLU A 28 20.64 13.00 -3.59
N ALA A 29 20.63 11.89 -2.85
CA ALA A 29 21.85 11.22 -2.40
C ALA A 29 22.45 10.33 -3.49
N THR A 30 23.72 10.54 -3.81
CA THR A 30 24.48 9.68 -4.73
C THR A 30 24.56 8.25 -4.19
N GLY A 31 24.11 7.27 -4.98
CA GLY A 31 24.06 5.85 -4.58
C GLY A 31 22.82 5.44 -3.78
N GLY A 32 21.87 6.34 -3.54
CA GLY A 32 20.59 6.05 -2.87
C GLY A 32 19.73 5.00 -3.58
N GLU A 33 19.87 4.86 -4.90
CA GLU A 33 19.05 3.96 -5.73
C GLU A 33 19.06 2.50 -5.27
N ARG A 34 20.22 1.97 -4.86
CA ARG A 34 20.31 0.57 -4.38
C ARG A 34 19.56 0.37 -3.08
N LEU A 35 19.70 1.33 -2.15
CA LEU A 35 19.05 1.25 -0.85
C LEU A 35 17.53 1.47 -0.97
N LEU A 36 17.10 2.39 -1.83
CA LEU A 36 15.69 2.57 -2.16
C LEU A 36 15.09 1.30 -2.78
N GLY A 37 15.82 0.67 -3.70
CA GLY A 37 15.36 -0.56 -4.33
C GLY A 37 15.29 -1.75 -3.37
N TRP A 38 16.25 -1.89 -2.45
CA TRP A 38 16.17 -2.91 -1.39
C TRP A 38 15.02 -2.64 -0.41
N GLY A 39 14.81 -1.38 0.00
CA GLY A 39 13.70 -1.03 0.88
C GLY A 39 12.33 -1.24 0.21
N ASN A 40 12.20 -0.96 -1.09
CA ASN A 40 10.98 -1.27 -1.85
C ASN A 40 10.75 -2.77 -1.96
N ALA A 41 11.80 -3.54 -2.26
CA ALA A 41 11.72 -5.00 -2.28
C ALA A 41 11.27 -5.56 -0.92
N PHE A 42 11.79 -5.01 0.19
CA PHE A 42 11.34 -5.37 1.53
C PHE A 42 9.85 -5.02 1.73
N ALA A 43 9.44 -3.81 1.35
CA ALA A 43 8.05 -3.35 1.46
C ALA A 43 7.08 -4.23 0.67
N ALA A 44 7.47 -4.67 -0.53
CA ALA A 44 6.69 -5.61 -1.33
C ALA A 44 6.52 -6.97 -0.63
N GLY A 45 7.57 -7.47 0.02
CA GLY A 45 7.47 -8.68 0.84
C GLY A 45 6.48 -8.53 2.00
N VAL A 46 6.54 -7.39 2.70
CA VAL A 46 5.59 -7.04 3.77
C VAL A 46 4.16 -6.97 3.24
N PHE A 47 3.93 -6.33 2.09
CA PHE A 47 2.60 -6.25 1.48
C PHE A 47 2.06 -7.61 1.05
N LEU A 48 2.89 -8.45 0.44
CA LEU A 48 2.48 -9.77 -0.01
C LEU A 48 2.03 -10.63 1.18
N ALA A 49 2.80 -10.62 2.27
CA ALA A 49 2.42 -11.33 3.50
C ALA A 49 1.24 -10.68 4.23
N ALA A 50 1.14 -9.35 4.27
CA ALA A 50 0.00 -8.66 4.85
C ALA A 50 -1.30 -9.05 4.12
N GLY A 51 -1.28 -9.07 2.78
CA GLY A 51 -2.42 -9.51 1.96
C GLY A 51 -2.75 -10.99 2.16
N LEU A 52 -1.77 -11.89 2.01
CA LEU A 52 -2.02 -13.34 1.97
C LEU A 52 -2.15 -14.01 3.34
N VAL A 53 -1.39 -13.56 4.34
CA VAL A 53 -1.24 -14.27 5.62
C VAL A 53 -2.09 -13.65 6.72
N HIS A 54 -2.30 -12.33 6.67
CA HIS A 54 -3.07 -11.62 7.69
C HIS A 54 -4.49 -11.30 7.22
N MET A 55 -4.62 -10.47 6.19
CA MET A 55 -5.91 -9.89 5.80
C MET A 55 -6.87 -10.90 5.17
N LEU A 56 -6.38 -11.73 4.26
CA LEU A 56 -7.23 -12.68 3.53
C LEU A 56 -7.79 -13.78 4.44
N PRO A 57 -6.98 -14.43 5.33
CA PRO A 57 -7.50 -15.43 6.25
C PRO A 57 -8.49 -14.86 7.27
N ASP A 58 -8.24 -13.64 7.78
CA ASP A 58 -9.16 -12.99 8.72
C ASP A 58 -10.50 -12.68 8.06
N ALA A 59 -10.48 -12.20 6.81
CA ALA A 59 -11.70 -11.96 6.04
C ALA A 59 -12.49 -13.27 5.83
N ASP A 60 -11.80 -14.36 5.51
CA ASP A 60 -12.41 -15.67 5.26
C ASP A 60 -13.07 -16.26 6.52
N ARG A 61 -12.40 -16.15 7.68
CA ARG A 61 -12.95 -16.55 8.98
C ARG A 61 -14.21 -15.75 9.32
N THR A 62 -14.20 -14.44 9.07
CA THR A 62 -15.36 -13.59 9.33
C THR A 62 -16.53 -13.93 8.41
N TRP A 63 -16.29 -14.13 7.11
CA TRP A 63 -17.35 -14.58 6.18
C TRP A 63 -17.94 -15.94 6.57
N THR A 64 -17.09 -16.88 6.96
CA THR A 64 -17.53 -18.20 7.44
C THR A 64 -18.36 -18.08 8.72
N SER A 65 -17.95 -17.21 9.66
CA SER A 65 -18.71 -16.96 10.90
C SER A 65 -20.10 -16.36 10.66
N LEU A 66 -20.29 -15.67 9.53
CA LEU A 66 -21.57 -15.12 9.08
C LEU A 66 -22.42 -16.14 8.31
N GLY A 67 -21.95 -17.38 8.16
CA GLY A 67 -22.68 -18.46 7.48
C GLY A 67 -22.51 -18.45 5.96
N HIS A 68 -21.50 -17.77 5.41
CA HIS A 68 -21.16 -17.81 3.99
C HIS A 68 -20.09 -18.86 3.70
N ASP A 69 -20.51 -20.07 3.28
CA ASP A 69 -19.61 -21.17 2.93
C ASP A 69 -18.89 -20.98 1.58
N TYR A 70 -19.37 -20.05 0.75
CA TYR A 70 -18.70 -19.67 -0.49
C TYR A 70 -17.44 -18.83 -0.18
N PRO A 71 -16.30 -19.03 -0.88
CA PRO A 71 -15.03 -18.32 -0.64
C PRO A 71 -15.10 -16.83 -1.05
N THR A 72 -15.95 -16.08 -0.37
CA THR A 72 -16.30 -14.68 -0.65
C THR A 72 -15.09 -13.79 -0.46
N ALA A 73 -14.25 -14.07 0.54
CA ALA A 73 -13.01 -13.35 0.78
C ALA A 73 -12.10 -13.37 -0.45
N PHE A 74 -11.83 -14.58 -0.95
CA PHE A 74 -10.98 -14.81 -2.11
C PHE A 74 -11.56 -14.22 -3.40
N ALA A 75 -12.88 -14.32 -3.58
CA ALA A 75 -13.56 -13.74 -4.74
C ALA A 75 -13.46 -12.21 -4.76
N LEU A 76 -13.70 -11.55 -3.63
CA LEU A 76 -13.57 -10.09 -3.51
C LEU A 76 -12.12 -9.63 -3.64
N ALA A 77 -11.16 -10.36 -3.07
CA ALA A 77 -9.73 -10.07 -3.24
C ALA A 77 -9.30 -10.20 -4.71
N GLY A 78 -9.73 -11.26 -5.40
CA GLY A 78 -9.46 -11.44 -6.83
C GLY A 78 -10.10 -10.34 -7.69
N LEU A 79 -11.34 -9.95 -7.38
CA LEU A 79 -12.01 -8.85 -8.07
C LEU A 79 -11.28 -7.52 -7.86
N ALA A 80 -10.83 -7.24 -6.64
CA ALA A 80 -10.06 -6.03 -6.34
C ALA A 80 -8.71 -6.02 -7.07
N PHE A 81 -8.02 -7.16 -7.17
CA PHE A 81 -6.79 -7.31 -7.94
C PHE A 81 -7.01 -7.02 -9.44
N VAL A 82 -8.05 -7.59 -10.04
CA VAL A 82 -8.40 -7.35 -11.45
C VAL A 82 -8.86 -5.91 -11.67
N PHE A 83 -9.57 -5.33 -10.70
CA PHE A 83 -9.96 -3.93 -10.76
C PHE A 83 -8.74 -3.00 -10.74
N MET A 84 -7.71 -3.32 -9.95
CA MET A 84 -6.45 -2.56 -9.98
C MET A 84 -5.77 -2.64 -11.35
N LEU A 85 -5.74 -3.83 -11.98
CA LEU A 85 -5.27 -3.97 -13.37
C LEU A 85 -6.06 -3.10 -14.34
N LEU A 86 -7.39 -3.04 -14.22
CA LEU A 86 -8.24 -2.16 -15.03
C LEU A 86 -7.86 -0.69 -14.83
N VAL A 87 -7.72 -0.25 -13.57
CA VAL A 87 -7.40 1.14 -13.25
C VAL A 87 -6.05 1.53 -13.85
N GLU A 88 -5.02 0.73 -13.66
CA GLU A 88 -3.67 1.08 -14.09
C GLU A 88 -3.46 0.90 -15.59
N HIS A 89 -3.90 -0.22 -16.17
CA HIS A 89 -3.56 -0.56 -17.56
C HIS A 89 -4.60 -0.08 -18.57
N VAL A 90 -5.84 0.24 -18.14
CA VAL A 90 -6.91 0.67 -19.06
C VAL A 90 -7.38 2.10 -18.79
N LEU A 91 -7.59 2.49 -17.52
CA LEU A 91 -8.07 3.84 -17.19
C LEU A 91 -6.94 4.86 -17.13
N LEU A 92 -5.75 4.45 -16.68
CA LEU A 92 -4.55 5.29 -16.56
C LEU A 92 -3.37 4.74 -17.38
N PRO A 93 -3.55 4.35 -18.65
CA PRO A 93 -2.53 3.62 -19.40
C PRO A 93 -1.25 4.43 -19.52
N GLU A 94 -0.15 3.83 -19.07
CA GLU A 94 1.19 4.33 -19.34
C GLU A 94 1.46 4.17 -20.84
N GLN A 95 1.56 5.28 -21.57
CA GLN A 95 1.90 5.26 -22.99
C GLN A 95 3.37 4.88 -23.15
N ALA A 96 3.66 3.59 -23.34
CA ALA A 96 4.99 3.13 -23.75
C ALA A 96 4.90 2.15 -24.93
N HIS A 97 5.39 2.64 -26.07
CA HIS A 97 6.03 1.97 -27.21
C HIS A 97 5.37 2.23 -28.58
N GLU A 98 5.81 3.31 -29.23
CA GLU A 98 6.04 3.26 -30.68
C GLU A 98 7.46 3.77 -30.97
N GLU A 99 8.35 2.81 -31.22
CA GLU A 99 9.62 3.05 -31.92
C GLU A 99 9.30 3.29 -33.41
N VAL A 100 9.46 4.52 -33.91
CA VAL A 100 9.58 4.79 -35.35
C VAL A 100 10.67 5.83 -35.59
N HIS A 101 11.81 5.34 -36.10
CA HIS A 101 12.91 5.95 -36.86
C HIS A 101 13.25 7.47 -36.74
N ALA A 102 14.55 7.75 -36.49
CA ALA A 102 15.30 9.03 -36.37
C ALA A 102 14.86 10.22 -37.28
N PRO A 103 15.02 11.53 -36.91
CA PRO A 103 16.27 12.14 -36.35
C PRO A 103 16.15 13.32 -35.31
N SER A 104 17.32 13.77 -34.83
CA SER A 104 17.70 14.95 -34.00
C SER A 104 17.71 14.79 -32.45
N GLY A 105 18.93 14.63 -31.90
CA GLY A 105 19.21 14.09 -30.56
C GLY A 105 18.95 14.98 -29.35
N GLU A 106 18.89 16.31 -29.46
CA GLU A 106 18.71 17.16 -28.27
C GLU A 106 17.25 17.46 -27.94
N ARG A 107 16.40 17.62 -28.96
CA ARG A 107 14.97 17.90 -28.78
C ARG A 107 14.23 16.64 -28.34
N PHE A 108 14.61 15.47 -28.88
CA PHE A 108 14.04 14.20 -28.48
C PHE A 108 14.55 13.74 -27.10
N ALA A 109 15.80 14.02 -26.72
CA ALA A 109 16.27 13.76 -25.35
C ALA A 109 15.42 14.53 -24.31
N ARG A 110 15.12 15.82 -24.57
CA ARG A 110 14.22 16.60 -23.69
C ARG A 110 12.77 16.09 -23.70
N ILE A 111 12.27 15.61 -24.83
CA ILE A 111 10.92 15.04 -24.94
C ILE A 111 10.86 13.68 -24.22
N ALA A 112 11.87 12.82 -24.38
CA ALA A 112 12.01 11.55 -23.69
C ALA A 112 12.18 11.73 -22.18
N GLU A 113 13.03 12.67 -21.72
CA GLU A 113 13.15 13.04 -20.31
C GLU A 113 11.82 13.56 -19.74
N ARG A 114 11.10 14.42 -20.49
CA ARG A 114 9.80 14.94 -20.07
C ARG A 114 8.72 13.86 -20.02
N HIS A 115 8.73 12.91 -20.95
CA HIS A 115 7.81 11.75 -20.93
C HIS A 115 8.16 10.78 -19.79
N GLN A 116 9.43 10.52 -19.55
CA GLN A 116 9.89 9.69 -18.44
C GLN A 116 9.54 10.31 -17.07
N HIS A 117 9.69 11.63 -16.91
CA HIS A 117 9.24 12.33 -15.71
C HIS A 117 7.72 12.31 -15.55
N SER A 118 6.95 12.40 -16.64
CA SER A 118 5.48 12.33 -16.59
C SER A 118 4.99 10.92 -16.23
N GLY A 119 5.62 9.87 -16.75
CA GLY A 119 5.30 8.47 -16.43
C GLY A 119 5.55 8.17 -14.95
N ASN A 120 6.73 8.55 -14.44
CA ASN A 120 7.06 8.36 -13.02
C ASN A 120 6.12 9.14 -12.07
N ALA A 121 5.61 10.30 -12.49
CA ALA A 121 4.64 11.05 -11.70
C ALA A 121 3.26 10.38 -11.69
N LEU A 122 2.80 9.87 -12.83
CA LEU A 122 1.55 9.11 -12.92
C LEU A 122 1.59 7.85 -12.04
N ALA A 123 2.69 7.09 -12.12
CA ALA A 123 2.90 5.92 -11.26
C ALA A 123 2.86 6.29 -9.77
N ALA A 124 3.47 7.42 -9.37
CA ALA A 124 3.40 7.89 -7.99
C ALA A 124 1.98 8.26 -7.54
N TYR A 125 1.16 8.84 -8.43
CA TYR A 125 -0.25 9.11 -8.12
C TYR A 125 -1.10 7.84 -8.08
N ALA A 126 -0.86 6.86 -8.96
CA ALA A 126 -1.55 5.58 -8.94
C ALA A 126 -1.31 4.84 -7.62
N VAL A 127 -0.04 4.73 -7.21
CA VAL A 127 0.36 4.15 -5.91
C VAL A 127 -0.27 4.93 -4.75
N LEU A 128 -0.28 6.27 -4.81
CA LEU A 128 -0.92 7.10 -3.78
C LEU A 128 -2.41 6.79 -3.65
N ILE A 129 -3.15 6.74 -4.75
CA ILE A 129 -4.60 6.50 -4.75
C ILE A 129 -4.88 5.10 -4.18
N ALA A 130 -4.19 4.07 -4.70
CA ALA A 130 -4.35 2.69 -4.26
C ALA A 130 -4.09 2.55 -2.75
N LEU A 131 -2.94 3.06 -2.27
CA LEU A 131 -2.56 2.97 -0.87
C LEU A 131 -3.42 3.84 0.06
N SER A 132 -3.96 4.96 -0.44
CA SER A 132 -4.85 5.84 0.34
C SER A 132 -6.24 5.24 0.50
N ILE A 133 -6.81 4.67 -0.56
CA ILE A 133 -8.10 3.95 -0.48
C ILE A 133 -7.96 2.77 0.47
N HIS A 134 -6.92 1.94 0.31
CA HIS A 134 -6.63 0.86 1.25
C HIS A 134 -6.50 1.38 2.70
N SER A 135 -5.73 2.46 2.90
CA SER A 135 -5.50 3.04 4.23
C SER A 135 -6.79 3.54 4.88
N LEU A 136 -7.73 4.09 4.10
CA LEU A 136 -9.06 4.50 4.56
C LEU A 136 -9.86 3.28 5.02
N LEU A 137 -9.88 2.20 4.24
CA LEU A 137 -10.59 0.96 4.57
C LEU A 137 -10.03 0.30 5.85
N ALA A 138 -8.70 0.22 5.98
CA ALA A 138 -8.05 -0.29 7.18
C ALA A 138 -8.36 0.57 8.42
N GLY A 139 -8.44 1.90 8.23
CA GLY A 139 -8.89 2.82 9.27
C GLY A 139 -10.32 2.54 9.70
N LEU A 140 -11.25 2.43 8.75
CA LEU A 140 -12.66 2.12 9.01
C LEU A 140 -12.83 0.86 9.85
N ALA A 141 -12.13 -0.22 9.49
CA ALA A 141 -12.16 -1.48 10.23
C ALA A 141 -11.68 -1.29 11.69
N LEU A 142 -10.49 -0.69 11.89
CA LEU A 142 -9.97 -0.39 13.23
C LEU A 142 -10.89 0.52 14.06
N GLY A 143 -11.51 1.51 13.39
CA GLY A 143 -12.45 2.43 14.01
C GLY A 143 -13.70 1.72 14.52
N ALA A 144 -14.26 0.82 13.72
CA ALA A 144 -15.48 0.09 14.02
C ALA A 144 -15.28 -1.05 15.04
N GLU A 145 -14.05 -1.54 15.22
CA GLU A 145 -13.75 -2.68 16.09
C GLU A 145 -14.14 -2.42 17.56
N ALA A 146 -15.00 -3.26 18.12
CA ALA A 146 -15.51 -3.10 19.48
C ALA A 146 -14.61 -3.74 20.54
N ASP A 147 -13.78 -4.72 20.20
CA ASP A 147 -12.89 -5.36 21.15
C ASP A 147 -11.52 -4.66 21.22
N LEU A 148 -11.07 -4.33 22.44
CA LEU A 148 -9.80 -3.63 22.62
C LEU A 148 -8.59 -4.49 22.22
N SER A 149 -8.61 -5.79 22.53
CA SER A 149 -7.50 -6.68 22.20
C SER A 149 -7.36 -6.83 20.69
N ARG A 150 -8.48 -7.02 19.97
CA ARG A 150 -8.51 -7.02 18.50
C ARG A 150 -8.06 -5.68 17.92
N ALA A 151 -8.52 -4.56 18.46
CA ALA A 151 -8.09 -3.24 18.00
C ALA A 151 -6.57 -3.02 18.15
N LEU A 152 -5.96 -3.48 19.24
CA LEU A 152 -4.51 -3.39 19.46
C LEU A 152 -3.74 -4.27 18.46
N VAL A 153 -4.23 -5.48 18.25
CA VAL A 153 -3.71 -6.45 17.28
C VAL A 153 -3.75 -5.88 15.85
N ILE A 154 -4.92 -5.40 15.42
CA ILE A 154 -5.12 -4.77 14.10
C ILE A 154 -4.21 -3.55 13.98
N SER A 155 -4.10 -2.72 15.02
CA SER A 155 -3.23 -1.55 15.00
C SER A 155 -1.76 -1.90 14.84
N LEU A 156 -1.28 -2.97 15.50
CA LEU A 156 0.10 -3.44 15.36
C LEU A 156 0.37 -3.88 13.92
N ALA A 157 -0.53 -4.67 13.34
CA ALA A 157 -0.46 -5.09 11.95
C ALA A 157 -0.45 -3.88 11.01
N ILE A 158 -1.36 -2.92 11.22
CA ILE A 158 -1.43 -1.66 10.44
C ILE A 158 -0.13 -0.89 10.55
N ILE A 159 0.41 -0.65 11.75
CA ILE A 159 1.68 0.09 11.91
C ILE A 159 2.80 -0.56 11.10
N ALA A 160 2.93 -1.89 11.19
CA ALA A 160 3.99 -2.63 10.50
C ALA A 160 3.96 -2.42 8.98
N HIS A 161 2.79 -2.58 8.35
CA HIS A 161 2.68 -2.42 6.90
C HIS A 161 2.45 -0.96 6.46
N LYS A 162 1.99 -0.06 7.34
CA LYS A 162 1.86 1.40 7.07
C LYS A 162 3.23 2.05 6.89
N THR A 163 4.23 1.63 7.67
CA THR A 163 5.61 2.09 7.48
C THR A 163 6.20 1.59 6.16
N ALA A 164 5.96 0.32 5.81
CA ALA A 164 6.36 -0.23 4.50
C ALA A 164 5.66 0.50 3.33
N ALA A 165 4.36 0.79 3.47
CA ALA A 165 3.58 1.56 2.51
C ALA A 165 4.08 2.99 2.35
N GLY A 166 4.37 3.65 3.46
CA GLY A 166 4.97 4.99 3.47
C GLY A 166 6.32 4.98 2.75
N PHE A 167 7.15 3.95 2.98
CA PHE A 167 8.41 3.79 2.26
C PHE A 167 8.19 3.65 0.75
N ALA A 168 7.30 2.75 0.31
CA ALA A 168 7.03 2.53 -1.11
C ALA A 168 6.53 3.80 -1.81
N LEU A 169 5.58 4.50 -1.19
CA LEU A 169 5.09 5.80 -1.68
C LEU A 169 6.22 6.84 -1.71
N GLY A 170 7.00 6.94 -0.63
CA GLY A 170 8.13 7.86 -0.54
C GLY A 170 9.19 7.60 -1.61
N ALA A 171 9.49 6.34 -1.90
CA ALA A 171 10.44 5.96 -2.94
C ALA A 171 9.91 6.29 -4.34
N SER A 172 8.61 6.07 -4.59
CA SER A 172 7.97 6.50 -5.84
C SER A 172 8.01 8.02 -6.00
N LEU A 173 7.68 8.78 -4.95
CA LEU A 173 7.73 10.25 -4.93
C LEU A 173 9.16 10.81 -5.01
N ALA A 174 10.16 10.06 -4.54
CA ALA A 174 11.57 10.44 -4.70
C ALA A 174 12.03 10.32 -6.16
N ARG A 175 11.39 9.44 -6.95
CA ARG A 175 11.71 9.17 -8.37
C ARG A 175 10.79 9.87 -9.37
N SER A 176 9.70 10.49 -8.91
CA SER A 176 8.68 11.13 -9.75
C SER A 176 9.08 12.49 -10.32
N GLY A 177 10.15 13.11 -9.81
CA GLY A 177 10.55 14.47 -10.19
C GLY A 177 9.64 15.57 -9.63
N LEU A 178 8.65 15.23 -8.78
CA LEU A 178 7.79 16.21 -8.14
C LEU A 178 8.58 17.10 -7.13
N PRO A 179 8.19 18.37 -6.96
CA PRO A 179 8.81 19.25 -5.99
C PRO A 179 8.60 18.71 -4.57
N ALA A 180 9.61 18.85 -3.69
CA ALA A 180 9.60 18.27 -2.35
C ALA A 180 8.35 18.65 -1.53
N ARG A 181 7.89 19.90 -1.67
CA ARG A 181 6.67 20.38 -1.03
C ARG A 181 5.44 19.56 -1.45
N GLN A 182 5.32 19.26 -2.74
CA GLN A 182 4.21 18.44 -3.25
C GLN A 182 4.34 16.99 -2.76
N SER A 183 5.54 16.40 -2.80
CA SER A 183 5.76 15.04 -2.28
C SER A 183 5.34 14.92 -0.81
N TRP A 184 5.71 15.90 0.03
CA TRP A 184 5.29 15.91 1.44
C TRP A 184 3.79 16.12 1.63
N THR A 185 3.12 16.92 0.79
CA THR A 185 1.66 17.03 0.79
C THR A 185 0.99 15.69 0.47
N LEU A 186 1.49 14.96 -0.53
CA LEU A 186 0.94 13.65 -0.91
C LEU A 186 1.18 12.60 0.19
N VAL A 187 2.34 12.62 0.84
CA VAL A 187 2.60 11.79 2.05
C VAL A 187 1.64 12.13 3.18
N ALA A 188 1.36 13.41 3.43
CA ALA A 188 0.41 13.82 4.46
C ALA A 188 -1.00 13.31 4.16
N LEU A 189 -1.43 13.38 2.89
CA LEU A 189 -2.72 12.83 2.45
C LEU A 189 -2.81 11.31 2.72
N PHE A 190 -1.80 10.54 2.29
CA PHE A 190 -1.70 9.10 2.56
C PHE A 190 -1.66 8.77 4.06
N ALA A 191 -0.86 9.50 4.84
CA ALA A 191 -0.73 9.27 6.28
C ALA A 191 -2.05 9.55 7.02
N SER A 192 -2.77 10.59 6.61
CA SER A 192 -4.06 10.99 7.19
C SER A 192 -5.24 10.07 6.84
N ALA A 193 -5.11 9.27 5.78
CA ALA A 193 -6.14 8.34 5.34
C ALA A 193 -6.61 7.36 6.44
N THR A 194 -5.69 6.75 7.20
CA THR A 194 -6.08 5.79 8.25
C THR A 194 -6.74 6.46 9.45
N PRO A 195 -6.22 7.57 10.01
CA PRO A 195 -6.95 8.37 10.99
C PRO A 195 -8.34 8.80 10.52
N ALA A 196 -8.46 9.29 9.29
CA ALA A 196 -9.76 9.69 8.74
C ALA A 196 -10.72 8.49 8.68
N GLY A 197 -10.26 7.35 8.16
CA GLY A 197 -11.03 6.10 8.16
C GLY A 197 -11.42 5.66 9.57
N GLY A 198 -10.50 5.71 10.53
CA GLY A 198 -10.74 5.31 11.93
C GLY A 198 -11.75 6.19 12.66
N LEU A 199 -11.76 7.50 12.39
CA LEU A 199 -12.77 8.41 12.92
C LEU A 199 -14.15 8.10 12.35
N VAL A 200 -14.25 7.88 11.02
CA VAL A 200 -15.51 7.47 10.39
C VAL A 200 -15.94 6.10 10.90
N GLY A 201 -15.02 5.15 11.05
CA GLY A 201 -15.28 3.80 11.52
C GLY A 201 -15.81 3.78 12.95
N ALA A 202 -15.29 4.65 13.81
CA ALA A 202 -15.80 4.79 15.17
C ALA A 202 -17.27 5.23 15.21
N ILE A 203 -17.69 6.11 14.29
CA ILE A 203 -19.09 6.54 14.17
C ILE A 203 -19.94 5.40 13.59
N VAL A 204 -19.47 4.75 12.53
CA VAL A 204 -20.20 3.66 11.86
C VAL A 204 -20.39 2.47 12.80
N GLY A 205 -19.37 2.11 13.59
CA GLY A 205 -19.44 1.00 14.55
C GLY A 205 -20.44 1.20 15.69
N GLU A 206 -20.87 2.43 15.97
CA GLU A 206 -21.93 2.71 16.94
C GLU A 206 -23.34 2.61 16.33
N VAL A 207 -23.47 2.73 15.00
CA VAL A 207 -24.76 2.83 14.29
C VAL A 207 -25.14 1.54 13.56
N VAL A 208 -24.16 0.73 13.17
CA VAL A 208 -24.38 -0.48 12.37
C VAL A 208 -24.49 -1.71 13.27
N ASP A 209 -25.53 -2.52 13.04
CA ASP A 209 -25.72 -3.80 13.75
C ASP A 209 -24.54 -4.75 13.54
N GLY A 210 -24.22 -5.56 14.56
CA GLY A 210 -23.01 -6.39 14.59
C GLY A 210 -22.82 -7.31 13.36
N HIS A 211 -23.89 -7.88 12.82
CA HIS A 211 -23.80 -8.73 11.61
C HIS A 211 -23.42 -7.94 10.35
N LEU A 212 -24.03 -6.76 10.15
CA LEU A 212 -23.71 -5.88 9.02
C LEU A 212 -22.31 -5.29 9.18
N GLY A 213 -21.90 -4.97 10.41
CA GLY A 213 -20.56 -4.47 10.73
C GLY A 213 -19.48 -5.49 10.36
N SER A 214 -19.61 -6.73 10.83
CA SER A 214 -18.66 -7.81 10.50
C SER A 214 -18.64 -8.13 8.99
N GLY A 215 -19.78 -8.06 8.30
CA GLY A 215 -19.83 -8.25 6.85
C GLY A 215 -19.09 -7.16 6.08
N LEU A 216 -19.23 -5.90 6.50
CA LEU A 216 -18.49 -4.77 5.91
C LEU A 216 -16.99 -4.87 6.19
N GLU A 217 -16.60 -5.23 7.41
CA GLU A 217 -15.22 -5.46 7.78
C GLU A 217 -14.58 -6.55 6.91
N ALA A 218 -15.24 -7.71 6.77
CA ALA A 218 -14.78 -8.81 5.94
C ALA A 218 -14.64 -8.39 4.47
N ALA A 219 -15.59 -7.62 3.95
CA ALA A 219 -15.52 -7.09 2.58
C ALA A 219 -14.32 -6.15 2.39
N PHE A 220 -14.11 -5.21 3.32
CA PHE A 220 -12.99 -4.27 3.27
C PHE A 220 -11.65 -4.98 3.34
N LEU A 221 -11.52 -5.96 4.24
CA LEU A 221 -10.28 -6.72 4.42
C LEU A 221 -9.96 -7.59 3.19
N SER A 222 -11.00 -8.16 2.55
CA SER A 222 -10.89 -8.90 1.28
C SER A 222 -10.38 -8.02 0.14
N ILE A 223 -11.03 -6.86 -0.08
CA ILE A 223 -10.65 -5.90 -1.12
C ILE A 223 -9.22 -5.42 -0.90
N ALA A 224 -8.92 -5.06 0.35
CA ALA A 224 -7.63 -4.53 0.74
C ALA A 224 -6.49 -5.55 0.60
N SER A 225 -6.76 -6.84 0.81
CA SER A 225 -5.84 -7.95 0.50
C SER A 225 -5.53 -8.02 -1.01
N GLY A 226 -6.56 -7.98 -1.86
CA GLY A 226 -6.39 -7.98 -3.32
C GLY A 226 -5.53 -6.83 -3.82
N THR A 227 -5.75 -5.63 -3.31
CA THR A 227 -4.92 -4.45 -3.62
C THR A 227 -3.47 -4.63 -3.16
N PHE A 228 -3.22 -5.23 -1.99
CA PHE A 228 -1.86 -5.47 -1.50
C PHE A 228 -1.08 -6.48 -2.33
N ILE A 229 -1.74 -7.55 -2.76
CA ILE A 229 -1.12 -8.54 -3.66
C ILE A 229 -0.77 -7.86 -4.98
N TYR A 230 -1.67 -7.02 -5.51
CA TYR A 230 -1.43 -6.24 -6.73
C TYR A 230 -0.23 -5.31 -6.58
N VAL A 231 -0.27 -4.38 -5.61
CA VAL A 231 0.78 -3.38 -5.40
C VAL A 231 2.13 -4.05 -5.12
N ALA A 232 2.16 -5.15 -4.36
CA ALA A 232 3.39 -5.90 -4.14
C ALA A 232 3.96 -6.43 -5.45
N THR A 233 3.14 -7.11 -6.26
CA THR A 233 3.63 -7.85 -7.42
C THR A 233 3.84 -6.99 -8.67
N PHE A 234 2.86 -6.16 -9.02
CA PHE A 234 2.87 -5.35 -10.26
C PHE A 234 3.49 -3.98 -10.06
N ASP A 235 3.19 -3.25 -8.99
CA ASP A 235 3.70 -1.87 -8.82
C ASP A 235 5.14 -1.84 -8.27
N ILE A 236 5.51 -2.82 -7.45
CA ILE A 236 6.82 -2.80 -6.78
C ILE A 236 7.77 -3.84 -7.37
N LEU A 237 7.44 -5.13 -7.31
CA LEU A 237 8.39 -6.17 -7.69
C LEU A 237 8.73 -6.17 -9.18
N ARG A 238 7.74 -5.89 -10.06
CA ARG A 238 7.95 -5.80 -11.51
C ARG A 238 9.04 -4.80 -11.87
N ASP A 239 9.06 -3.64 -11.21
CA ASP A 239 10.02 -2.56 -11.48
C ASP A 239 11.33 -2.76 -10.73
N GLU A 240 11.28 -3.32 -9.51
CA GLU A 240 12.46 -3.45 -8.68
C GLU A 240 13.36 -4.62 -9.12
N PHE A 241 12.84 -5.78 -9.53
CA PHE A 241 13.71 -6.91 -9.91
C PHE A 241 14.66 -6.62 -11.09
N PRO A 242 14.23 -5.90 -12.15
CA PRO A 242 15.11 -5.47 -13.24
C PRO A 242 16.11 -4.37 -12.84
N ALA A 243 15.78 -3.54 -11.84
CA ALA A 243 16.58 -2.40 -11.43
C ALA A 243 17.90 -2.78 -10.73
N ARG A 244 18.78 -1.79 -10.53
CA ARG A 244 20.08 -1.97 -9.84
C ARG A 244 19.89 -2.54 -8.42
N GLY A 245 20.88 -3.30 -7.94
CA GLY A 245 20.89 -3.84 -6.57
C GLY A 245 20.95 -5.37 -6.46
N GLY A 246 20.99 -6.09 -7.59
CA GLY A 246 21.19 -7.54 -7.64
C GLY A 246 19.91 -8.33 -7.37
N ARG A 247 19.50 -9.18 -8.33
CA ARG A 247 18.23 -9.93 -8.28
C ARG A 247 18.14 -10.86 -7.07
N PHE A 248 19.23 -11.58 -6.77
CA PHE A 248 19.26 -12.49 -5.62
C PHE A 248 19.18 -11.74 -4.28
N ALA A 249 19.90 -10.62 -4.14
CA ALA A 249 19.81 -9.79 -2.94
C ALA A 249 18.39 -9.24 -2.73
N LYS A 250 17.74 -8.75 -3.81
CA LYS A 250 16.33 -8.32 -3.75
C LYS A 250 15.42 -9.47 -3.34
N TRP A 251 15.59 -10.66 -3.90
CA TRP A 251 14.83 -11.85 -3.51
C TRP A 251 14.98 -12.19 -2.01
N CYS A 252 16.20 -12.17 -1.47
CA CYS A 252 16.43 -12.36 -0.05
C CYS A 252 15.70 -11.30 0.79
N VAL A 253 15.76 -10.03 0.38
CA VAL A 253 15.12 -8.92 1.10
C VAL A 253 13.58 -9.00 1.03
N VAL A 254 13.00 -9.40 -0.10
CA VAL A 254 11.56 -9.71 -0.21
C VAL A 254 11.19 -10.82 0.77
N THR A 255 11.98 -11.89 0.82
CA THR A 255 11.75 -13.04 1.71
C THR A 255 11.79 -12.62 3.18
N VAL A 256 12.71 -11.74 3.56
CA VAL A 256 12.76 -11.16 4.90
C VAL A 256 11.52 -10.33 5.20
N GLY A 257 11.02 -9.54 4.24
CA GLY A 257 9.76 -8.81 4.39
C GLY A 257 8.55 -9.72 4.60
N VAL A 258 8.45 -10.80 3.82
CA VAL A 258 7.41 -11.83 3.96
C VAL A 258 7.49 -12.48 5.34
N ALA A 259 8.69 -12.91 5.76
CA ALA A 259 8.89 -13.57 7.04
C ALA A 259 8.56 -12.65 8.23
N ALA A 260 8.97 -11.37 8.17
CA ALA A 260 8.70 -10.40 9.22
C ALA A 260 7.19 -10.17 9.41
N MET A 261 6.44 -9.93 8.33
CA MET A 261 4.99 -9.73 8.42
C MET A 261 4.25 -11.03 8.78
N SER A 262 4.70 -12.18 8.29
CA SER A 262 4.11 -13.48 8.66
C SER A 262 4.31 -13.82 10.13
N ALA A 263 5.46 -13.44 10.72
CA ALA A 263 5.72 -13.62 12.15
C ALA A 263 4.80 -12.73 13.00
N LEU A 264 4.55 -11.48 12.56
CA LEU A 264 3.56 -10.62 13.20
C LEU A 264 2.15 -11.20 13.12
N ALA A 265 1.83 -11.87 12.01
CA ALA A 265 0.53 -12.49 11.80
C ALA A 265 0.22 -13.66 12.75
N ILE A 266 1.21 -14.19 13.49
CA ILE A 266 0.98 -15.23 14.52
C ILE A 266 0.19 -14.67 15.70
N TRP A 267 0.37 -13.37 15.98
CA TRP A 267 -0.26 -12.69 17.12
C TRP A 267 -1.41 -11.78 16.69
N THR A 268 -1.80 -11.85 15.41
CA THR A 268 -2.94 -11.12 14.88
C THR A 268 -4.06 -12.06 14.49
#